data_AF-A0A432R2T2-F1
#
_entry.id   AF-A0A432R2T2-F1
#
_cell.length_a   1.000
_cell.length_b   1.000
_cell.length_c   1.000
_cell.angle_alpha   90.00
_cell.angle_beta   90.00
_cell.angle_gamma   90.00
#
_symmetry.space_group_name_H-M   'P 1'
#
loop_
_entity.id
_entity.type
_entity.pdbx_description
1 polymer ?
#
loop_
_entity_poly.entity_id
_entity_poly.type
_entity_poly.pdbx_seq_one_letter_code
_entity_poly.pdbx_strand_id
1 'polypeptide(L)'
;MRIGKIFLALFVVLFSVTARGESLSSLVQKLESDIRAKKSTAVIEEDVKKVLSAKEHLPVNYVPELNYLLKKEVEKVPSTSLSGVKKSLYYLGLLSKTVYSVLFLLVFYTFLFYFQQVEGSGRKRLLLTLGALSLPVISLFSGNLSLFIFSASLSVLLNVKMEKKRTAIFSSLFILFLFLYHAFEENALSYLKNPKTLYSLKVERDGYVPEYLIEEAVDGSLARKIEKASNLLALGDFKAVEALKKLEGTVTDPKLRAIVLNNLGYYYFMKAKYKRAEKYFLNSIKLDPSPFAKYNLYLAYSALLKVNEATKLKNELEKDDFFFLKATPLVVHVPVSSFSYYFPLKELLALLVGLAVGFGVIHFLHLRLGSYEPQLLRIPGIIGYINGNFVFFIAVFLLVLLSNYLLGRAVCSI
;
A
#
# COMPACT_ATOMS: atom_id res chain seq x y z
N MET A 1 -12.90 11.83 -53.21
CA MET A 1 -11.78 11.30 -52.36
C MET A 1 -10.57 12.24 -52.17
N ARG A 2 -10.32 13.26 -53.00
CA ARG A 2 -9.13 14.15 -52.84
C ARG A 2 -9.30 15.26 -51.79
N ILE A 3 -10.49 15.83 -51.63
CA ILE A 3 -10.76 16.91 -50.66
C ILE A 3 -10.65 16.41 -49.21
N GLY A 4 -11.14 15.20 -48.92
CA GLY A 4 -11.03 14.59 -47.58
C GLY A 4 -9.58 14.36 -47.13
N LYS A 5 -8.67 14.00 -48.05
CA LYS A 5 -7.24 13.87 -47.73
C LYS A 5 -6.56 15.21 -47.45
N ILE A 6 -7.01 16.28 -48.10
CA ILE A 6 -6.47 17.65 -47.89
C ILE A 6 -6.96 18.19 -46.54
N PHE A 7 -8.25 18.08 -46.22
CA PHE A 7 -8.77 18.48 -44.90
C PHE A 7 -8.18 17.65 -43.77
N LEU A 8 -7.97 16.35 -43.97
CA LEU A 8 -7.35 15.49 -42.96
C LEU A 8 -5.85 15.76 -42.81
N ALA A 9 -5.13 16.08 -43.90
CA ALA A 9 -3.74 16.54 -43.81
C ALA A 9 -3.64 17.89 -43.12
N LEU A 10 -4.56 18.83 -43.39
CA LEU A 10 -4.65 20.10 -42.66
C LEU A 10 -4.97 19.86 -41.18
N PHE A 11 -5.86 18.92 -40.87
CA PHE A 11 -6.20 18.54 -39.50
C PHE A 11 -4.96 17.94 -38.80
N VAL A 12 -4.27 16.99 -39.42
CA VAL A 12 -3.04 16.40 -38.86
C VAL A 12 -1.95 17.45 -38.70
N VAL A 13 -1.81 18.43 -39.61
CA VAL A 13 -0.81 19.52 -39.48
C VAL A 13 -1.22 20.54 -38.41
N LEU A 14 -2.51 20.87 -38.28
CA LEU A 14 -3.03 21.78 -37.23
C LEU A 14 -2.95 21.15 -35.83
N PHE A 15 -3.07 19.81 -35.74
CA PHE A 15 -2.90 19.04 -34.51
C PHE A 15 -1.49 18.44 -34.36
N SER A 16 -0.58 18.70 -35.30
CA SER A 16 0.85 18.43 -35.14
C SER A 16 1.41 19.49 -34.21
N VAL A 17 1.06 19.37 -32.91
CA VAL A 17 1.67 20.12 -31.83
C VAL A 17 3.14 19.76 -31.85
N THR A 18 3.94 20.53 -32.59
CA THR A 18 5.38 20.47 -32.46
C THR A 18 5.66 20.92 -31.04
N ALA A 19 6.00 19.96 -30.18
CA ALA A 19 6.32 20.21 -28.78
C ALA A 19 7.59 21.06 -28.67
N ARG A 20 7.42 22.37 -28.87
CA ARG A 20 8.39 23.45 -28.67
C ARG A 20 8.16 24.17 -27.34
N GLY A 21 7.33 23.61 -26.46
CA GLY A 21 7.11 24.13 -25.12
C GLY A 21 8.26 23.78 -24.17
N GLU A 22 8.33 24.51 -23.05
CA GLU A 22 9.15 24.14 -21.89
C GLU A 22 8.74 22.75 -21.36
N SER A 23 9.69 22.01 -20.77
CA SER A 23 9.37 20.72 -20.16
C SER A 23 8.46 20.93 -18.96
N LEU A 24 7.63 19.91 -18.65
CA LEU A 24 6.75 19.94 -17.49
C LEU A 24 7.54 20.14 -16.19
N SER A 25 8.73 19.51 -16.11
CA SER A 25 9.64 19.69 -14.98
C SER A 25 10.11 21.13 -14.80
N SER A 26 10.47 21.82 -15.90
CA SER A 26 10.90 23.23 -15.87
C SER A 26 9.76 24.14 -15.41
N LEU A 27 8.55 23.91 -15.92
CA LEU A 27 7.36 24.68 -15.53
C LEU A 27 7.02 24.51 -14.04
N VAL A 28 7.09 23.28 -13.52
CA VAL A 28 6.86 23.01 -12.09
C VAL A 28 7.94 23.64 -11.21
N GLN A 29 9.21 23.57 -11.61
CA GLN A 29 10.31 24.23 -10.90
C GLN A 29 10.16 25.76 -10.89
N LYS A 30 9.73 26.35 -12.01
CA LYS A 30 9.44 27.78 -12.09
C LYS A 30 8.31 28.16 -11.14
N LEU A 31 7.20 27.43 -11.16
CA LEU A 31 6.08 27.64 -10.25
C LEU A 31 6.52 27.59 -8.78
N GLU A 32 7.33 26.59 -8.41
CA GLU A 32 7.87 26.48 -7.05
C GLU A 32 8.75 27.69 -6.69
N SER A 33 9.61 28.13 -7.60
CA SER A 33 10.44 29.32 -7.43
C SER A 33 9.61 30.59 -7.23
N ASP A 34 8.58 30.78 -8.05
CA ASP A 34 7.71 31.97 -7.97
C ASP A 34 6.84 31.98 -6.70
N ILE A 35 6.42 30.82 -6.20
CA ILE A 35 5.78 30.68 -4.88
C ILE A 35 6.77 31.07 -3.76
N ARG A 36 8.00 30.56 -3.79
CA ARG A 36 9.04 30.89 -2.79
C ARG A 36 9.39 32.38 -2.80
N ALA A 37 9.41 32.98 -3.98
CA ALA A 37 9.64 34.41 -4.16
C ALA A 37 8.41 35.29 -3.81
N LYS A 38 7.30 34.70 -3.37
CA LYS A 38 6.05 35.38 -3.01
C LYS A 38 5.52 36.28 -4.14
N LYS A 39 5.58 35.78 -5.38
CA LYS A 39 4.98 36.48 -6.54
C LYS A 39 3.46 36.64 -6.36
N SER A 40 2.87 37.58 -7.09
CA SER A 40 1.43 37.84 -7.05
C SER A 40 0.61 36.63 -7.49
N THR A 41 -0.60 36.47 -6.94
CA THR A 41 -1.53 35.38 -7.28
C THR A 41 -1.75 35.21 -8.79
N ALA A 42 -1.84 36.31 -9.55
CA ALA A 42 -2.02 36.26 -11.00
C ALA A 42 -0.87 35.54 -11.73
N VAL A 43 0.38 35.73 -11.29
CA VAL A 43 1.56 35.05 -11.85
C VAL A 43 1.51 33.56 -11.53
N ILE A 44 1.16 33.21 -10.30
CA ILE A 44 1.02 31.81 -9.87
C ILE A 44 -0.09 31.10 -10.66
N GLU A 45 -1.23 31.74 -10.88
CA GLU A 45 -2.33 31.19 -11.69
C GLU A 45 -1.95 31.02 -13.16
N GLU A 46 -1.18 31.96 -13.72
CA GLU A 46 -0.65 31.84 -15.08
C GLU A 46 0.30 30.64 -15.21
N ASP A 47 1.20 30.46 -14.25
CA ASP A 47 2.13 29.33 -14.25
C ASP A 47 1.42 27.98 -14.07
N VAL A 48 0.38 27.91 -13.22
CA VAL A 48 -0.49 26.73 -13.10
C VAL A 48 -1.16 26.42 -14.44
N LYS A 49 -1.69 27.43 -15.14
CA LYS A 49 -2.30 27.25 -16.46
C LYS A 49 -1.31 26.72 -17.48
N LYS A 50 -0.05 27.18 -17.44
CA LYS A 50 1.04 26.68 -18.30
C LYS A 50 1.36 25.21 -18.00
N VAL A 51 1.47 24.82 -16.73
CA VAL A 51 1.69 23.42 -16.32
C VAL A 51 0.57 22.52 -16.83
N LEU A 52 -0.70 22.90 -16.61
CA LEU A 52 -1.86 22.11 -17.05
C LEU A 52 -1.94 21.99 -18.57
N SER A 53 -1.70 23.08 -19.30
CA SER A 53 -1.67 23.05 -20.77
C SER A 53 -0.55 22.17 -21.32
N ALA A 54 0.65 22.20 -20.73
CA ALA A 54 1.74 21.32 -21.13
C ALA A 54 1.40 19.84 -20.90
N LYS A 55 0.75 19.52 -19.78
CA LYS A 55 0.33 18.16 -19.41
C LYS A 55 -0.61 17.51 -20.44
N GLU A 56 -1.50 18.28 -21.06
CA GLU A 56 -2.49 17.77 -22.04
C GLU A 56 -1.85 17.05 -23.25
N HIS A 57 -0.61 17.40 -23.58
CA HIS A 57 0.12 16.84 -24.71
C HIS A 57 1.17 15.79 -24.31
N LEU A 58 1.20 15.42 -23.03
CA LEU A 58 2.16 14.49 -22.45
C LEU A 58 1.47 13.22 -21.94
N PRO A 59 2.21 12.10 -21.81
CA PRO A 59 1.70 10.86 -21.22
C PRO A 59 1.43 10.96 -19.71
N VAL A 60 1.51 12.17 -19.11
CA VAL A 60 1.34 12.44 -17.68
C VAL A 60 -0.13 12.67 -17.34
N ASN A 61 -0.73 11.83 -16.51
CA ASN A 61 -2.15 11.93 -16.18
C ASN A 61 -2.44 13.05 -15.17
N TYR A 62 -1.64 13.16 -14.12
CA TYR A 62 -1.82 14.10 -13.01
C TYR A 62 -0.48 14.69 -12.58
N VAL A 63 -0.48 15.92 -12.07
CA VAL A 63 0.68 16.61 -11.47
C VAL A 63 0.35 16.92 -10.01
N PRO A 64 0.40 15.92 -9.11
CA PRO A 64 -0.01 16.08 -7.72
C PRO A 64 0.79 17.15 -6.96
N GLU A 65 1.97 17.52 -7.44
CA GLU A 65 2.80 18.62 -6.94
C GLU A 65 2.05 19.96 -6.97
N LEU A 66 1.11 20.18 -7.89
CA LEU A 66 0.28 21.39 -7.91
C LEU A 66 -0.55 21.53 -6.63
N ASN A 67 -1.22 20.45 -6.23
CA ASN A 67 -2.04 20.43 -5.01
C ASN A 67 -1.17 20.66 -3.76
N TYR A 68 0.02 20.06 -3.76
CA TYR A 68 0.97 20.18 -2.64
C TYR A 68 1.52 21.61 -2.51
N LEU A 69 2.04 22.18 -3.60
CA LEU A 69 2.64 23.52 -3.61
C LEU A 69 1.64 24.61 -3.25
N LEU A 70 0.39 24.47 -3.72
CA LEU A 70 -0.65 25.49 -3.54
C LEU A 70 -1.52 25.28 -2.30
N LYS A 71 -1.35 24.14 -1.60
CA LYS A 71 -2.16 23.74 -0.43
C LYS A 71 -3.68 23.80 -0.70
N LYS A 72 -4.11 23.57 -1.94
CA LYS A 72 -5.50 23.52 -2.37
C LYS A 72 -5.66 22.48 -3.48
N GLU A 73 -6.86 21.93 -3.64
CA GLU A 73 -7.16 21.01 -4.73
C GLU A 73 -7.24 21.79 -6.05
N VAL A 74 -6.23 21.62 -6.90
CA VAL A 74 -6.18 22.11 -8.29
C VAL A 74 -6.56 20.98 -9.25
N GLU A 75 -6.03 19.79 -8.99
CA GLU A 75 -6.37 18.58 -9.73
C GLU A 75 -7.05 17.56 -8.84
N LYS A 76 -8.12 16.94 -9.35
CA LYS A 76 -8.80 15.85 -8.67
C LYS A 76 -8.02 14.55 -8.86
N VAL A 77 -7.01 14.34 -8.01
CA VAL A 77 -6.16 13.14 -8.05
C VAL A 77 -6.97 11.94 -7.53
N PRO A 78 -7.09 10.84 -8.29
CA PRO A 78 -7.86 9.69 -7.84
C PRO A 78 -7.22 9.05 -6.61
N SER A 79 -8.09 8.53 -5.73
CA SER A 79 -7.67 7.73 -4.58
C SER A 79 -6.94 6.48 -5.06
N THR A 80 -5.72 6.25 -4.56
CA THR A 80 -4.97 5.02 -4.85
C THR A 80 -5.39 3.89 -3.91
N SER A 81 -5.01 2.65 -4.23
CA SER A 81 -5.12 1.50 -3.31
C SER A 81 -4.54 1.82 -1.92
N LEU A 82 -3.48 2.64 -1.83
CA LEU A 82 -2.88 3.06 -0.55
C LEU A 82 -3.86 3.82 0.33
N SER A 83 -4.74 4.65 -0.24
CA SER A 83 -5.73 5.39 0.55
C SER A 83 -6.74 4.44 1.19
N GLY A 84 -7.18 3.41 0.46
CA GLY A 84 -8.02 2.34 0.97
C GLY A 84 -7.31 1.55 2.08
N VAL A 85 -6.06 1.15 1.86
CA VAL A 85 -5.25 0.45 2.85
C VAL A 85 -5.05 1.28 4.12
N LYS A 86 -4.72 2.58 4.00
CA LYS A 86 -4.60 3.50 5.15
C LYS A 86 -5.91 3.60 5.95
N LYS A 87 -7.03 3.75 5.24
CA LYS A 87 -8.35 3.80 5.87
C LYS A 87 -8.67 2.49 6.60
N SER A 88 -8.39 1.35 5.98
CA SER A 88 -8.56 0.02 6.60
C SER A 88 -7.68 -0.14 7.84
N LEU A 89 -6.40 0.23 7.76
CA LEU A 89 -5.48 0.20 8.91
C LEU A 89 -5.97 1.06 10.07
N TYR A 90 -6.51 2.25 9.79
CA TYR A 90 -7.05 3.13 10.82
C TYR A 90 -8.18 2.45 11.61
N TYR A 91 -9.19 1.90 10.93
CA TYR A 91 -10.31 1.24 11.60
C TYR A 91 -9.93 -0.09 12.23
N LEU A 92 -9.12 -0.90 11.56
CA LEU A 92 -8.65 -2.17 12.09
C LEU A 92 -7.73 -1.99 13.29
N GLY A 93 -6.91 -0.95 13.32
CA GLY A 93 -6.06 -0.63 14.47
C GLY A 93 -6.87 -0.23 15.70
N LEU A 94 -7.95 0.55 15.52
CA LEU A 94 -8.90 0.85 16.59
C LEU A 94 -9.56 -0.42 17.15
N LEU A 95 -10.04 -1.29 16.26
CA LEU A 95 -10.64 -2.57 16.64
C LEU A 95 -9.62 -3.47 17.36
N SER A 96 -8.39 -3.55 16.85
CA SER A 96 -7.31 -4.36 17.42
C SER A 96 -6.95 -3.95 18.85
N LYS A 97 -6.80 -2.66 19.12
CA LYS A 97 -6.58 -2.15 20.49
C LYS A 97 -7.73 -2.54 21.44
N THR A 98 -8.96 -2.52 20.94
CA THR A 98 -10.14 -2.88 21.72
C THR A 98 -10.16 -4.39 22.00
N VAL A 99 -9.93 -5.23 20.98
CA VAL A 99 -9.81 -6.70 21.12
C VAL A 99 -8.67 -7.06 22.07
N TYR A 100 -7.51 -6.43 21.93
CA TYR A 100 -6.36 -6.62 22.80
C TYR A 100 -6.72 -6.32 24.27
N SER A 101 -7.40 -5.21 24.54
CA SER A 101 -7.79 -4.82 25.90
C SER A 101 -8.77 -5.82 26.55
N VAL A 102 -9.75 -6.30 25.78
CA VAL A 102 -10.69 -7.32 26.29
C VAL A 102 -10.00 -8.65 26.50
N LEU A 103 -9.16 -9.09 25.54
CA LEU A 103 -8.38 -10.31 25.68
C LEU A 103 -7.46 -10.24 26.89
N PHE A 104 -6.81 -9.10 27.14
CA PHE A 104 -5.98 -8.89 28.32
C PHE A 104 -6.79 -9.11 29.61
N LEU A 105 -8.01 -8.56 29.71
CA LEU A 105 -8.87 -8.79 30.87
C LEU A 105 -9.28 -10.26 31.01
N LEU A 106 -9.59 -10.94 29.91
CA LEU A 106 -9.90 -12.37 29.92
C LEU A 106 -8.70 -13.19 30.43
N VAL A 107 -7.49 -12.89 29.95
CA VAL A 107 -6.26 -13.54 30.40
C VAL A 107 -6.02 -13.27 31.89
N PHE A 108 -6.15 -12.02 32.31
CA PHE A 108 -5.99 -11.58 33.69
C PHE A 108 -6.93 -12.33 34.64
N TYR A 109 -8.24 -12.33 34.36
CA TYR A 109 -9.22 -13.04 35.18
C TYR A 109 -9.02 -14.56 35.15
N THR A 110 -8.61 -15.11 34.00
CA THR A 110 -8.31 -16.55 33.90
C THR A 110 -7.17 -16.93 34.83
N PHE A 111 -6.07 -16.20 34.82
CA PHE A 111 -4.92 -16.49 35.69
C PHE A 111 -5.28 -16.27 37.16
N LEU A 112 -5.94 -15.16 37.47
CA LEU A 112 -6.38 -14.86 38.82
C LEU A 112 -7.31 -15.96 39.37
N PHE A 113 -8.33 -16.36 38.63
CA PHE A 113 -9.29 -17.38 39.06
C PHE A 113 -8.66 -18.77 39.16
N TYR A 114 -7.88 -19.19 38.15
CA TYR A 114 -7.24 -20.50 38.13
C TYR A 114 -6.28 -20.70 39.30
N PHE A 115 -5.33 -19.77 39.50
CA PHE A 115 -4.30 -19.95 40.53
C PHE A 115 -4.82 -19.76 41.96
N GLN A 116 -5.95 -19.07 42.14
CA GLN A 116 -6.63 -18.98 43.44
C GLN A 116 -7.38 -20.27 43.82
N GLN A 117 -7.76 -21.10 42.84
CA GLN A 117 -8.36 -22.41 43.10
C GLN A 117 -7.34 -23.50 43.43
N VAL A 118 -6.06 -23.30 43.15
CA VAL A 118 -5.04 -24.33 43.41
C VAL A 118 -5.01 -24.71 44.89
N GLU A 119 -5.10 -26.01 45.20
CA GLU A 119 -4.95 -26.51 46.57
C GLU A 119 -3.57 -26.15 47.18
N GLY A 120 -3.57 -25.59 48.38
CA GLY A 120 -2.36 -25.19 49.10
C GLY A 120 -2.58 -24.09 50.12
N SER A 121 -1.50 -23.66 50.78
CA SER A 121 -1.54 -22.52 51.70
C SER A 121 -1.82 -21.22 50.95
N GLY A 122 -2.44 -20.24 51.63
CA GLY A 122 -2.72 -18.93 51.05
C GLY A 122 -1.48 -18.24 50.47
N ARG A 123 -0.31 -18.41 51.12
CA ARG A 123 0.98 -17.90 50.61
C ARG A 123 1.37 -18.52 49.26
N LYS A 124 1.17 -19.83 49.08
CA LYS A 124 1.46 -20.51 47.81
C LYS A 124 0.54 -20.01 46.70
N ARG A 125 -0.77 -19.89 46.98
CA ARG A 125 -1.76 -19.33 46.04
C ARG A 125 -1.37 -17.92 45.60
N LEU A 126 -1.05 -17.06 46.56
CA LEU A 126 -0.65 -15.67 46.30
C LEU A 126 0.59 -15.59 45.39
N LEU A 127 1.64 -16.37 45.67
CA LEU A 127 2.86 -16.38 44.86
C LEU A 127 2.60 -16.87 43.44
N LEU A 128 1.79 -17.92 43.27
CA LEU A 128 1.41 -18.43 41.95
C LEU A 128 0.58 -17.40 41.17
N THR A 129 -0.40 -16.76 41.82
CA THR A 129 -1.21 -15.69 41.21
C THR A 129 -0.33 -14.51 40.79
N LEU A 130 0.55 -14.01 41.66
CA LEU A 130 1.44 -12.89 41.33
C LEU A 130 2.40 -13.23 40.18
N GLY A 131 3.00 -14.42 40.23
CA GLY A 131 3.87 -14.91 39.16
C GLY A 131 3.14 -15.00 37.82
N ALA A 132 1.94 -15.58 37.80
CA ALA A 132 1.14 -15.70 36.60
C ALA A 132 0.69 -14.34 36.04
N LEU A 133 0.26 -13.41 36.91
CA LEU A 133 -0.19 -12.08 36.50
C LEU A 133 0.95 -11.17 36.02
N SER A 134 2.19 -11.42 36.47
CA SER A 134 3.35 -10.66 35.99
C SER A 134 3.53 -10.77 34.47
N LEU A 135 3.26 -11.94 33.90
CA LEU A 135 3.47 -12.22 32.48
C LEU A 135 2.63 -11.33 31.53
N PRO A 136 1.28 -11.31 31.62
CA PRO A 136 0.47 -10.44 30.77
C PRO A 136 0.75 -8.96 31.05
N VAL A 137 1.02 -8.58 32.31
CA VAL A 137 1.36 -7.19 32.68
C VAL A 137 2.68 -6.75 32.04
N ILE A 138 3.73 -7.57 32.11
CA ILE A 138 5.01 -7.30 31.46
C ILE A 138 4.83 -7.22 29.93
N SER A 139 3.99 -8.09 29.35
CA SER A 139 3.71 -8.05 27.90
C SER A 139 3.03 -6.74 27.48
N LEU A 140 2.13 -6.20 28.32
CA LEU A 140 1.46 -4.93 28.10
C LEU A 140 2.46 -3.76 28.15
N PHE A 141 3.32 -3.71 29.16
CA PHE A 141 4.30 -2.62 29.33
C PHE A 141 5.45 -2.67 28.30
N SER A 142 5.86 -3.87 27.89
CA SER A 142 6.91 -4.03 26.86
C SER A 142 6.40 -3.84 25.43
N GLY A 143 5.08 -3.87 25.22
CA GLY A 143 4.49 -3.91 23.88
C GLY A 143 4.84 -5.18 23.09
N ASN A 144 5.33 -6.23 23.75
CA ASN A 144 5.75 -7.46 23.10
C ASN A 144 4.54 -8.35 22.80
N LEU A 145 4.06 -8.29 21.54
CA LEU A 145 2.90 -9.04 21.08
C LEU A 145 3.09 -10.55 21.21
N SER A 146 4.28 -11.07 20.90
CA SER A 146 4.54 -12.52 20.98
C SER A 146 4.42 -13.01 22.43
N LEU A 147 4.95 -12.26 23.40
CA LEU A 147 4.82 -12.58 24.84
C LEU A 147 3.36 -12.55 25.30
N PHE A 148 2.58 -11.58 24.80
CA PHE A 148 1.16 -11.50 25.10
C PHE A 148 0.39 -12.70 24.51
N ILE A 149 0.61 -13.03 23.23
CA ILE A 149 -0.01 -14.19 22.57
C ILE A 149 0.34 -15.49 23.31
N PHE A 150 1.59 -15.66 23.74
CA PHE A 150 2.00 -16.79 24.57
C PHE A 150 1.15 -16.89 25.85
N SER A 151 0.99 -15.79 26.59
CA SER A 151 0.18 -15.77 27.82
C SER A 151 -1.31 -16.02 27.55
N ALA A 152 -1.83 -15.49 26.44
CA ALA A 152 -3.21 -15.68 26.04
C ALA A 152 -3.50 -17.13 25.65
N SER A 153 -2.62 -17.75 24.89
CA SER A 153 -2.71 -19.16 24.51
C SER A 153 -2.64 -20.10 25.72
N LEU A 154 -1.76 -19.80 26.69
CA LEU A 154 -1.74 -20.50 27.98
C LEU A 154 -3.12 -20.41 28.68
N SER A 155 -3.70 -19.21 28.73
CA SER A 155 -5.01 -18.97 29.35
C SER A 155 -6.17 -19.75 28.68
N VAL A 156 -6.11 -20.00 27.38
CA VAL A 156 -7.12 -20.79 26.66
C VAL A 156 -7.24 -22.18 27.26
N LEU A 157 -6.11 -22.86 27.50
CA LEU A 157 -6.11 -24.21 28.07
C LEU A 157 -6.54 -24.22 29.53
N LEU A 158 -6.13 -23.23 30.32
CA LEU A 158 -6.60 -23.09 31.69
C LEU A 158 -8.13 -22.92 31.75
N ASN A 159 -8.71 -22.13 30.83
CA ASN A 159 -10.15 -22.00 30.71
C ASN A 159 -10.84 -23.34 30.37
N VAL A 160 -10.25 -24.15 29.50
CA VAL A 160 -10.75 -25.51 29.21
C VAL A 160 -10.75 -26.37 30.47
N LYS A 161 -9.67 -26.33 31.26
CA LYS A 161 -9.56 -27.09 32.52
C LYS A 161 -10.59 -26.66 33.58
N MET A 162 -10.96 -25.38 33.61
CA MET A 162 -12.00 -24.84 34.50
C MET A 162 -13.43 -24.95 33.93
N GLU A 163 -13.61 -25.72 32.86
CA GLU A 163 -14.89 -25.91 32.15
C GLU A 163 -15.50 -24.60 31.59
N LYS A 164 -14.69 -23.54 31.43
CA LYS A 164 -15.08 -22.25 30.84
C LYS A 164 -14.99 -22.28 29.32
N LYS A 165 -15.70 -23.22 28.68
CA LYS A 165 -15.64 -23.46 27.22
C LYS A 165 -15.89 -22.21 26.38
N ARG A 166 -16.89 -21.39 26.75
CA ARG A 166 -17.20 -20.14 26.03
C ARG A 166 -16.04 -19.15 26.08
N THR A 167 -15.44 -18.95 27.26
CA THR A 167 -14.29 -18.06 27.45
C THR A 167 -13.08 -18.53 26.64
N ALA A 168 -12.83 -19.85 26.62
CA ALA A 168 -11.77 -20.43 25.81
C ALA A 168 -11.98 -20.14 24.32
N ILE A 169 -13.19 -20.35 23.79
CA ILE A 169 -13.52 -20.07 22.39
C ILE A 169 -13.33 -18.58 22.06
N PHE A 170 -13.86 -17.67 22.87
CA PHE A 170 -13.69 -16.22 22.65
C PHE A 170 -12.22 -15.81 22.66
N SER A 171 -11.45 -16.33 23.62
CA SER A 171 -10.02 -16.04 23.72
C SER A 171 -9.27 -16.53 22.49
N SER A 172 -9.55 -17.75 22.00
CA SER A 172 -8.97 -18.28 20.76
C SER A 172 -9.30 -17.43 19.53
N LEU A 173 -10.55 -16.97 19.41
CA LEU A 173 -10.96 -16.10 18.30
C LEU A 173 -10.26 -14.74 18.35
N PHE A 174 -10.09 -14.15 19.54
CA PHE A 174 -9.35 -12.90 19.70
C PHE A 174 -7.86 -13.06 19.42
N ILE A 175 -7.25 -14.17 19.83
CA ILE A 175 -5.86 -14.48 19.48
C ILE A 175 -5.70 -14.60 17.96
N LEU A 176 -6.60 -15.34 17.29
CA LEU A 176 -6.59 -15.47 15.83
C LEU A 176 -6.77 -14.11 15.15
N PHE A 177 -7.69 -13.28 15.63
CA PHE A 177 -7.87 -11.93 15.10
C PHE A 177 -6.60 -11.10 15.24
N LEU A 178 -5.96 -11.07 16.41
CA LEU A 178 -4.74 -10.28 16.63
C LEU A 178 -3.58 -10.78 15.77
N PHE A 179 -3.46 -12.10 15.59
CA PHE A 179 -2.49 -12.71 14.70
C PHE A 179 -2.69 -12.27 13.24
N LEU A 180 -3.92 -12.38 12.73
CA LEU A 180 -4.26 -11.97 11.37
C LEU A 180 -4.12 -10.46 11.17
N TYR A 181 -4.52 -9.67 12.16
CA TYR A 181 -4.36 -8.22 12.16
C TYR A 181 -2.88 -7.84 12.10
N HIS A 182 -2.02 -8.44 12.93
CA HIS A 182 -0.59 -8.13 12.93
C HIS A 182 0.07 -8.53 11.60
N ALA A 183 -0.28 -9.70 11.06
CA ALA A 183 0.16 -10.10 9.72
C ALA A 183 -0.27 -9.05 8.67
N PHE A 184 -1.54 -8.62 8.70
CA PHE A 184 -2.06 -7.61 7.79
C PHE A 184 -1.35 -6.26 7.98
N GLU A 185 -1.17 -5.80 9.22
CA GLU A 185 -0.56 -4.52 9.56
C GLU A 185 0.89 -4.46 9.07
N GLU A 186 1.71 -5.46 9.35
CA GLU A 186 3.09 -5.52 8.86
C GLU A 186 3.15 -5.56 7.34
N ASN A 187 2.28 -6.35 6.69
CA ASN A 187 2.19 -6.38 5.24
C ASN A 187 1.75 -5.05 4.66
N ALA A 188 0.75 -4.40 5.25
CA ALA A 188 0.20 -3.15 4.78
C ALA A 188 1.16 -1.97 5.03
N LEU A 189 1.81 -1.92 6.19
CA LEU A 189 2.83 -0.92 6.50
C LEU A 189 4.05 -1.09 5.62
N SER A 190 4.50 -2.33 5.41
CA SER A 190 5.58 -2.63 4.50
C SER A 190 5.17 -2.25 3.07
N TYR A 191 3.95 -2.56 2.62
CA TYR A 191 3.41 -2.11 1.33
C TYR A 191 3.40 -0.58 1.21
N LEU A 192 3.00 0.14 2.26
CA LEU A 192 2.95 1.60 2.31
C LEU A 192 4.34 2.26 2.32
N LYS A 193 5.33 1.62 2.95
CA LYS A 193 6.70 2.12 3.09
C LYS A 193 7.63 1.66 1.97
N ASN A 194 7.24 0.65 1.20
CA ASN A 194 8.08 0.08 0.15
C ASN A 194 8.21 1.05 -1.05
N PRO A 195 9.45 1.50 -1.37
CA PRO A 195 9.68 2.38 -2.51
C PRO A 195 9.18 1.81 -3.84
N LYS A 196 9.27 0.49 -4.05
CA LYS A 196 8.80 -0.20 -5.26
C LYS A 196 7.30 -0.11 -5.42
N THR A 197 6.55 -0.30 -4.34
CA THR A 197 5.10 -0.13 -4.35
C THR A 197 4.71 1.30 -4.70
N LEU A 198 5.35 2.27 -4.03
CA LEU A 198 5.08 3.69 -4.25
C LEU A 198 5.43 4.10 -5.69
N TYR A 199 6.54 3.58 -6.22
CA TYR A 199 6.97 3.76 -7.60
C TYR A 199 5.90 3.26 -8.58
N SER A 200 5.46 2.00 -8.46
CA SER A 200 4.49 1.41 -9.38
C SER A 200 3.16 2.19 -9.39
N LEU A 201 2.69 2.58 -8.21
CA LEU A 201 1.46 3.35 -8.08
C LEU A 201 1.57 4.77 -8.66
N LYS A 202 2.73 5.42 -8.52
CA LYS A 202 2.96 6.73 -9.13
C LYS A 202 3.09 6.63 -10.65
N VAL A 203 3.81 5.62 -11.17
CA VAL A 203 3.86 5.37 -12.61
C VAL A 203 2.46 5.15 -13.18
N GLU A 204 1.66 4.27 -12.55
CA GLU A 204 0.30 3.96 -13.00
C GLU A 204 -0.63 5.18 -12.92
N ARG A 205 -0.62 5.88 -11.79
CA ARG A 205 -1.51 7.02 -11.56
C ARG A 205 -1.07 8.23 -12.37
N ASP A 206 0.19 8.65 -12.23
CA ASP A 206 0.70 9.95 -12.67
C ASP A 206 1.35 9.87 -14.06
N GLY A 207 1.90 8.71 -14.46
CA GLY A 207 2.65 8.56 -15.72
C GLY A 207 4.11 9.05 -15.63
N TYR A 208 4.59 9.34 -14.43
CA TYR A 208 5.99 9.65 -14.11
C TYR A 208 6.25 9.46 -12.61
N VAL A 209 7.53 9.53 -12.21
CA VAL A 209 7.98 9.40 -10.82
C VAL A 209 9.08 10.40 -10.49
N PRO A 210 9.19 10.86 -9.22
CA PRO A 210 10.34 11.63 -8.77
C PRO A 210 11.66 10.83 -8.83
N GLU A 211 12.77 11.51 -9.08
CA GLU A 211 14.07 10.86 -9.29
C GLU A 211 14.56 10.06 -8.08
N TYR A 212 14.38 10.56 -6.85
CA TYR A 212 14.80 9.84 -5.64
C TYR A 212 14.10 8.46 -5.54
N LEU A 213 12.85 8.38 -5.99
CA LEU A 213 12.08 7.15 -5.94
C LEU A 213 12.57 6.13 -6.98
N ILE A 214 13.08 6.61 -8.13
CA ILE A 214 13.74 5.74 -9.12
C ILE A 214 15.00 5.11 -8.51
N GLU A 215 15.79 5.87 -7.76
CA GLU A 215 17.01 5.38 -7.12
C GLU A 215 16.74 4.31 -6.06
N GLU A 216 15.65 4.47 -5.30
CA GLU A 216 15.27 3.54 -4.24
C GLU A 216 14.53 2.30 -4.77
N ALA A 217 13.71 2.45 -5.81
CA ALA A 217 12.82 1.39 -6.28
C ALA A 217 13.41 0.52 -7.38
N VAL A 218 14.20 1.11 -8.30
CA VAL A 218 14.65 0.40 -9.51
C VAL A 218 16.00 -0.28 -9.26
N ASP A 219 16.04 -1.59 -9.43
CA ASP A 219 17.24 -2.38 -9.23
C ASP A 219 18.16 -2.32 -10.47
N GLY A 220 19.45 -2.08 -10.24
CA GLY A 220 20.48 -2.11 -11.29
C GLY A 220 20.76 -0.78 -11.98
N SER A 221 22.06 -0.47 -12.15
CA SER A 221 22.52 0.82 -12.71
C SER A 221 21.99 1.09 -14.12
N LEU A 222 21.97 0.07 -14.99
CA LEU A 222 21.48 0.20 -16.36
C LEU A 222 19.98 0.49 -16.40
N ALA A 223 19.19 -0.25 -15.62
CA ALA A 223 17.75 -0.07 -15.51
C ALA A 223 17.39 1.34 -14.99
N ARG A 224 18.10 1.84 -13.97
CA ARG A 224 17.94 3.23 -13.50
C ARG A 224 18.24 4.27 -14.56
N LYS A 225 19.29 4.09 -15.37
CA LYS A 225 19.62 5.03 -16.47
C LYS A 225 18.51 5.06 -17.52
N ILE A 226 17.96 3.90 -17.88
CA ILE A 226 16.83 3.79 -18.81
C ILE A 226 15.60 4.48 -18.20
N GLU A 227 15.30 4.19 -16.93
CA GLU A 227 14.13 4.74 -16.25
C GLU A 227 14.21 6.27 -16.12
N LYS A 228 15.35 6.83 -15.68
CA LYS A 228 15.53 8.28 -15.62
C LYS A 228 15.31 8.96 -16.97
N ALA A 229 15.87 8.41 -18.03
CA ALA A 229 15.69 8.95 -19.37
C ALA A 229 14.24 8.84 -19.86
N SER A 230 13.56 7.73 -19.55
CA SER A 230 12.16 7.50 -19.88
C SER A 230 11.24 8.46 -19.11
N ASN A 231 11.49 8.63 -17.82
CA ASN A 231 10.78 9.55 -16.95
C ASN A 231 10.92 11.02 -17.41
N LEU A 232 12.13 11.45 -17.80
CA LEU A 232 12.35 12.78 -18.38
C LEU A 232 11.61 12.96 -19.72
N LEU A 233 11.57 11.92 -20.56
CA LEU A 233 10.77 11.94 -21.79
C LEU A 233 9.27 12.07 -21.51
N ALA A 234 8.75 11.38 -20.48
CA ALA A 234 7.35 11.50 -20.07
C ALA A 234 7.00 12.94 -19.65
N LEU A 235 7.95 13.63 -19.00
CA LEU A 235 7.86 15.04 -18.62
C LEU A 235 8.13 16.02 -19.79
N GLY A 236 8.30 15.53 -21.01
CA GLY A 236 8.51 16.35 -22.21
C GLY A 236 9.94 16.83 -22.43
N ASP A 237 10.92 16.39 -21.64
CA ASP A 237 12.34 16.67 -21.90
C ASP A 237 12.89 15.74 -22.99
N PHE A 238 12.65 16.15 -24.24
CA PHE A 238 13.07 15.39 -25.41
C PHE A 238 14.59 15.28 -25.60
N LYS A 239 15.42 16.02 -24.84
CA LYS A 239 16.89 15.84 -24.88
C LYS A 239 17.30 14.51 -24.26
N ALA A 240 16.50 13.97 -23.33
CA ALA A 240 16.75 12.68 -22.69
C ALA A 240 16.78 11.50 -23.66
N VAL A 241 16.23 11.66 -24.88
CA VAL A 241 16.28 10.62 -25.93
C VAL A 241 17.71 10.23 -26.31
N GLU A 242 18.67 11.16 -26.22
CA GLU A 242 20.06 10.88 -26.57
C GLU A 242 20.68 9.84 -25.63
N ALA A 243 20.25 9.78 -24.38
CA ALA A 243 20.63 8.72 -23.46
C ALA A 243 20.07 7.36 -23.93
N LEU A 244 18.80 7.30 -24.32
CA LEU A 244 18.18 6.06 -24.80
C LEU A 244 18.83 5.54 -26.09
N LYS A 245 19.16 6.42 -27.04
CA LYS A 245 19.85 6.04 -28.29
C LYS A 245 21.22 5.41 -28.02
N LYS A 246 21.98 5.98 -27.08
CA LYS A 246 23.28 5.44 -26.67
C LYS A 246 23.13 4.06 -26.00
N LEU A 247 22.04 3.88 -25.25
CA LEU A 247 21.77 2.62 -24.53
C LEU A 247 21.21 1.52 -25.44
N GLU A 248 20.52 1.84 -26.55
CA GLU A 248 19.84 0.89 -27.45
C GLU A 248 20.70 -0.32 -27.84
N GLY A 249 21.98 -0.10 -28.17
CA GLY A 249 22.91 -1.17 -28.56
C GLY A 249 23.61 -1.88 -27.41
N THR A 250 23.51 -1.37 -26.18
CA THR A 250 24.20 -1.90 -24.99
C THR A 250 23.31 -2.80 -24.13
N VAL A 251 21.99 -2.67 -24.26
CA VAL A 251 21.02 -3.40 -23.44
C VAL A 251 20.83 -4.82 -24.00
N THR A 252 21.31 -5.81 -23.26
CA THR A 252 21.17 -7.23 -23.61
C THR A 252 19.88 -7.85 -23.09
N ASP A 253 19.36 -7.36 -21.96
CA ASP A 253 18.08 -7.80 -21.40
C ASP A 253 16.92 -7.48 -22.37
N PRO A 254 16.17 -8.49 -22.86
CA PRO A 254 15.11 -8.28 -23.84
C PRO A 254 14.00 -7.34 -23.37
N LYS A 255 13.64 -7.37 -22.08
CA LYS A 255 12.57 -6.53 -21.51
C LYS A 255 13.02 -5.08 -21.43
N LEU A 256 14.22 -4.82 -20.91
CA LEU A 256 14.78 -3.46 -20.88
C LEU A 256 14.98 -2.92 -22.30
N ARG A 257 15.39 -3.77 -23.24
CA ARG A 257 15.56 -3.36 -24.65
C ARG A 257 14.22 -3.02 -25.30
N ALA A 258 13.17 -3.78 -25.02
CA ALA A 258 11.81 -3.45 -25.47
C ALA A 258 11.39 -2.06 -24.99
N ILE A 259 11.61 -1.74 -23.72
CA ILE A 259 11.31 -0.42 -23.13
C ILE A 259 12.05 0.71 -23.88
N VAL A 260 13.36 0.55 -24.09
CA VAL A 260 14.17 1.53 -24.84
C VAL A 260 13.60 1.74 -26.25
N LEU A 261 13.30 0.65 -26.97
CA LEU A 261 12.74 0.71 -28.33
C LEU A 261 11.38 1.40 -28.34
N ASN A 262 10.48 1.06 -27.42
CA ASN A 262 9.19 1.72 -27.29
C ASN A 262 9.35 3.23 -27.07
N ASN A 263 10.23 3.64 -26.15
CA ASN A 263 10.39 5.03 -25.79
C ASN A 263 11.10 5.85 -26.89
N LEU A 264 11.96 5.21 -27.69
CA LEU A 264 12.45 5.78 -28.95
C LEU A 264 11.31 5.96 -29.97
N GLY A 265 10.41 4.97 -30.08
CA GLY A 265 9.19 5.06 -30.89
C GLY A 265 8.30 6.23 -30.48
N TYR A 266 8.07 6.39 -29.16
CA TYR A 266 7.36 7.52 -28.57
C TYR A 266 7.98 8.85 -29.01
N TYR A 267 9.31 9.00 -28.85
CA TYR A 267 10.01 10.21 -29.29
C TYR A 267 9.78 10.53 -30.78
N TYR A 268 9.92 9.52 -31.65
CA TYR A 268 9.71 9.72 -33.09
C TYR A 268 8.26 10.06 -33.42
N PHE A 269 7.30 9.48 -32.70
CA PHE A 269 5.89 9.83 -32.84
C PHE A 269 5.66 11.31 -32.49
N MET A 270 6.20 11.78 -31.36
CA MET A 270 6.10 13.18 -30.93
C MET A 270 6.78 14.17 -31.89
N LYS A 271 7.69 13.69 -32.75
CA LYS A 271 8.29 14.47 -33.85
C LYS A 271 7.58 14.29 -35.20
N ALA A 272 6.37 13.73 -35.20
CA ALA A 272 5.57 13.40 -36.39
C ALA A 272 6.29 12.47 -37.40
N LYS A 273 7.28 11.69 -36.95
CA LYS A 273 8.02 10.73 -37.77
C LYS A 273 7.39 9.34 -37.66
N TYR A 274 6.11 9.24 -38.00
CA TYR A 274 5.28 8.05 -37.71
C TYR A 274 5.81 6.74 -38.29
N LYS A 275 6.38 6.74 -39.50
CA LYS A 275 7.00 5.53 -40.08
C LYS A 275 8.19 5.02 -39.26
N ARG A 276 8.97 5.92 -38.65
CA ARG A 276 10.07 5.52 -37.74
C ARG A 276 9.49 5.01 -36.43
N ALA A 277 8.50 5.70 -35.87
CA ALA A 277 7.82 5.28 -34.66
C ALA A 277 7.25 3.86 -34.79
N GLU A 278 6.54 3.58 -35.89
CA GLU A 278 6.02 2.26 -36.24
C GLU A 278 7.09 1.17 -36.16
N LYS A 279 8.26 1.39 -36.81
CA LYS A 279 9.36 0.41 -36.79
C LYS A 279 9.85 0.12 -35.37
N TYR A 280 9.98 1.16 -34.54
CA TYR A 280 10.42 1.01 -33.15
C TYR A 280 9.39 0.27 -32.29
N PHE A 281 8.10 0.62 -32.40
CA PHE A 281 7.04 -0.07 -31.68
C PHE A 281 6.94 -1.54 -32.09
N LEU A 282 7.04 -1.85 -33.39
CA LEU A 282 7.08 -3.23 -33.88
C LEU A 282 8.26 -4.02 -33.31
N ASN A 283 9.45 -3.42 -33.23
CA ASN A 283 10.62 -4.07 -32.66
C ASN A 283 10.49 -4.26 -31.13
N SER A 284 9.87 -3.31 -30.43
CA SER A 284 9.54 -3.47 -29.01
C SER A 284 8.59 -4.65 -28.78
N ILE A 285 7.48 -4.71 -29.51
CA ILE A 285 6.46 -5.76 -29.36
C ILE A 285 7.02 -7.15 -29.65
N LYS A 286 7.98 -7.26 -30.58
CA LYS A 286 8.68 -8.53 -30.85
C LYS A 286 9.49 -9.06 -29.67
N LEU A 287 9.99 -8.17 -28.82
CA LEU A 287 10.78 -8.54 -27.63
C LEU A 287 9.89 -8.72 -26.41
N ASP A 288 8.93 -7.82 -26.20
CA ASP A 288 7.98 -7.86 -25.10
C ASP A 288 6.62 -7.27 -25.55
N PRO A 289 5.60 -8.11 -25.79
CA PRO A 289 4.31 -7.68 -26.34
C PRO A 289 3.41 -7.06 -25.26
N SER A 290 3.81 -5.92 -24.68
CA SER A 290 3.00 -5.21 -23.69
C SER A 290 1.80 -4.49 -24.31
N PRO A 291 0.66 -4.37 -23.59
CA PRO A 291 -0.49 -3.58 -24.03
C PRO A 291 -0.12 -2.11 -24.35
N PHE A 292 0.79 -1.51 -23.57
CA PHE A 292 1.29 -0.16 -23.82
C PHE A 292 2.00 -0.02 -25.17
N ALA A 293 2.87 -0.97 -25.53
CA ALA A 293 3.56 -0.94 -26.83
C ALA A 293 2.59 -1.18 -27.99
N LYS A 294 1.62 -2.10 -27.84
CA LYS A 294 0.54 -2.32 -28.82
C LYS A 294 -0.30 -1.05 -29.01
N TYR A 295 -0.62 -0.36 -27.92
CA TYR A 295 -1.38 0.89 -27.98
C TYR A 295 -0.63 1.99 -28.73
N ASN A 296 0.67 2.13 -28.47
CA ASN A 296 1.51 3.07 -29.20
C ASN A 296 1.59 2.76 -30.70
N LEU A 297 1.67 1.47 -31.07
CA LEU A 297 1.61 1.05 -32.47
C LEU A 297 0.24 1.34 -33.10
N TYR A 298 -0.85 1.13 -32.36
CA TYR A 298 -2.20 1.51 -32.80
C TYR A 298 -2.30 3.01 -33.13
N LEU A 299 -1.75 3.88 -32.28
CA LEU A 299 -1.69 5.32 -32.55
C LEU A 299 -0.84 5.62 -33.79
N ALA A 300 0.30 4.95 -33.95
CA ALA A 300 1.15 5.11 -35.14
C ALA A 300 0.43 4.67 -36.43
N TYR A 301 -0.29 3.55 -36.41
CA TYR A 301 -1.11 3.11 -37.55
C TYR A 301 -2.24 4.08 -37.87
N SER A 302 -2.90 4.61 -36.83
CA SER A 302 -3.94 5.62 -36.99
C SER A 302 -3.38 6.89 -37.66
N ALA A 303 -2.22 7.38 -37.21
CA ALA A 303 -1.53 8.53 -37.80
C ALA A 303 -1.05 8.28 -39.24
N LEU A 304 -0.73 7.03 -39.59
CA LEU A 304 -0.33 6.60 -40.93
C LEU A 304 -1.51 6.24 -41.84
N LEU A 305 -2.75 6.33 -41.34
CA LEU A 305 -3.97 5.92 -42.05
C LEU A 305 -4.00 4.44 -42.45
N LYS A 306 -3.34 3.58 -41.65
CA LYS A 306 -3.36 2.12 -41.77
C LYS A 306 -4.57 1.56 -41.00
N VAL A 307 -5.77 1.78 -41.54
CA VAL A 307 -7.05 1.58 -40.85
C VAL A 307 -7.27 0.12 -40.44
N ASN A 308 -6.91 -0.84 -41.30
CA ASN A 308 -7.12 -2.26 -41.04
C ASN A 308 -6.24 -2.75 -39.89
N GLU A 309 -4.98 -2.36 -39.89
CA GLU A 309 -4.00 -2.72 -38.87
C GLU A 309 -4.31 -2.03 -37.52
N ALA A 310 -4.74 -0.76 -37.54
CA ALA A 310 -5.21 -0.06 -36.36
C ALA A 310 -6.46 -0.74 -35.75
N THR A 311 -7.45 -1.09 -36.58
CA THR A 311 -8.67 -1.77 -36.14
C THR A 311 -8.36 -3.12 -35.52
N LYS A 312 -7.42 -3.89 -36.10
CA LYS A 312 -6.98 -5.16 -35.53
C LYS A 312 -6.38 -4.98 -34.13
N LEU A 313 -5.44 -4.05 -33.97
CA LEU A 313 -4.83 -3.79 -32.66
C LEU A 313 -5.82 -3.26 -31.63
N LYS A 314 -6.77 -2.41 -32.06
CA LYS A 314 -7.85 -1.94 -31.19
C LYS A 314 -8.65 -3.10 -30.62
N ASN A 315 -9.08 -4.04 -31.47
CA ASN A 315 -9.84 -5.22 -31.05
C ASN A 315 -9.03 -6.15 -30.13
N GLU A 316 -7.71 -6.25 -30.33
CA GLU A 316 -6.83 -6.99 -29.42
C GLU A 316 -6.73 -6.31 -28.05
N LEU A 317 -6.56 -4.99 -28.02
CA LEU A 317 -6.49 -4.20 -26.78
C LEU A 317 -7.82 -4.24 -25.99
N GLU A 318 -8.96 -4.18 -26.68
CA GLU A 318 -10.28 -4.31 -26.04
C GLU A 318 -10.50 -5.69 -25.41
N LYS A 319 -9.95 -6.76 -26.00
CA LYS A 319 -9.97 -8.11 -25.39
C LYS A 319 -9.08 -8.22 -24.16
N ASP A 320 -8.02 -7.42 -24.10
CA ASP A 320 -7.10 -7.33 -22.97
C ASP A 320 -7.61 -6.34 -21.89
N ASP A 321 -8.88 -5.89 -21.97
CA ASP A 321 -9.51 -4.88 -21.11
C ASP A 321 -8.70 -3.57 -21.02
N PHE A 322 -7.95 -3.22 -22.07
CA PHE A 322 -7.12 -2.02 -22.09
C PHE A 322 -7.95 -0.78 -22.46
N PHE A 323 -8.04 0.17 -21.53
CA PHE A 323 -8.78 1.42 -21.72
C PHE A 323 -7.93 2.49 -22.43
N PHE A 324 -8.51 3.11 -23.45
CA PHE A 324 -7.90 4.19 -24.23
C PHE A 324 -7.88 5.51 -23.44
N LEU A 325 -6.81 5.75 -22.68
CA LEU A 325 -6.73 6.89 -21.75
C LEU A 325 -6.49 8.24 -22.43
N LYS A 326 -5.67 8.29 -23.50
CA LYS A 326 -5.23 9.56 -24.12
C LYS A 326 -4.82 9.39 -25.57
N ALA A 327 -5.11 10.36 -26.44
CA ALA A 327 -4.64 10.38 -27.83
C ALA A 327 -3.11 10.59 -28.01
N THR A 328 -2.32 10.44 -26.94
CA THR A 328 -0.86 10.55 -26.93
C THR A 328 -0.25 9.18 -26.65
N PRO A 329 0.84 8.79 -27.35
CA PRO A 329 1.56 7.57 -27.03
C PRO A 329 2.09 7.62 -25.59
N LEU A 330 2.21 6.44 -24.99
CA LEU A 330 2.62 6.25 -23.61
C LEU A 330 4.11 5.91 -23.53
N VAL A 331 4.79 6.50 -22.57
CA VAL A 331 6.13 6.06 -22.18
C VAL A 331 5.97 4.79 -21.35
N VAL A 332 6.81 3.79 -21.62
CA VAL A 332 6.86 2.56 -20.83
C VAL A 332 7.98 2.71 -19.80
N HIS A 333 7.65 2.46 -18.54
CA HIS A 333 8.58 2.54 -17.42
C HIS A 333 9.18 1.16 -17.09
N VAL A 334 10.33 1.17 -16.42
CA VAL A 334 10.98 -0.07 -15.95
C VAL A 334 10.12 -0.72 -14.87
N PRO A 335 9.73 -2.00 -15.02
CA PRO A 335 8.97 -2.70 -14.00
C PRO A 335 9.85 -2.99 -12.78
N VAL A 336 9.27 -2.86 -11.58
CA VAL A 336 9.92 -3.21 -10.31
C VAL A 336 9.31 -4.48 -9.75
N SER A 337 10.12 -5.29 -9.06
CA SER A 337 9.64 -6.54 -8.45
C SER A 337 8.56 -6.28 -7.41
N SER A 338 7.60 -7.21 -7.35
CA SER A 338 6.47 -7.11 -6.45
C SER A 338 6.87 -7.27 -4.99
N PHE A 339 5.98 -6.77 -4.14
CA PHE A 339 6.07 -6.78 -2.68
C PHE A 339 6.20 -8.20 -2.10
N SER A 340 7.13 -8.40 -1.15
CA SER A 340 7.27 -9.67 -0.42
C SER A 340 6.33 -9.73 0.78
N TYR A 341 5.59 -10.83 0.90
CA TYR A 341 4.64 -11.04 1.99
C TYR A 341 5.35 -11.40 3.31
N TYR A 342 5.01 -10.68 4.38
CA TYR A 342 5.43 -10.97 5.75
C TYR A 342 4.49 -12.00 6.38
N PHE A 343 5.08 -13.04 6.98
CA PHE A 343 4.37 -14.01 7.81
C PHE A 343 4.88 -13.93 9.27
N PRO A 344 3.99 -13.73 10.27
CA PRO A 344 4.38 -13.53 11.68
C PRO A 344 4.80 -14.85 12.36
N LEU A 345 5.96 -15.38 11.96
CA LEU A 345 6.45 -16.67 12.43
C LEU A 345 6.72 -16.68 13.95
N LYS A 346 7.16 -15.55 14.51
CA LYS A 346 7.46 -15.41 15.95
C LYS A 346 6.20 -15.53 16.79
N GLU A 347 5.11 -14.89 16.36
CA GLU A 347 3.81 -14.92 17.03
C GLU A 347 3.17 -16.31 16.95
N LEU A 348 3.32 -16.99 15.80
CA LEU A 348 2.88 -18.37 15.64
C LEU A 348 3.62 -19.30 16.60
N LEU A 349 4.94 -19.17 16.69
CA LEU A 349 5.74 -19.98 17.62
C LEU A 349 5.32 -19.70 19.07
N ALA A 350 5.13 -18.43 19.44
CA ALA A 350 4.68 -18.06 20.78
C ALA A 350 3.31 -18.66 21.13
N LEU A 351 2.37 -18.68 20.16
CA LEU A 351 1.08 -19.33 20.30
C LEU A 351 1.23 -20.84 20.59
N LEU A 352 2.04 -21.54 19.81
CA LEU A 352 2.26 -22.98 19.95
C LEU A 352 2.95 -23.32 21.27
N VAL A 353 3.96 -22.54 21.67
CA VAL A 353 4.66 -22.72 22.95
C VAL A 353 3.73 -22.43 24.13
N GLY A 354 2.86 -21.42 24.03
CA GLY A 354 1.86 -21.11 25.06
C GLY A 354 0.87 -22.25 25.27
N LEU A 355 0.38 -22.84 24.18
CA LEU A 355 -0.47 -24.04 24.24
C LEU A 355 0.29 -25.24 24.82
N ALA A 356 1.53 -25.49 24.40
CA ALA A 356 2.33 -26.60 24.93
C ALA A 356 2.57 -26.48 26.45
N VAL A 357 2.92 -25.28 26.92
CA VAL A 357 3.10 -24.99 28.35
C VAL A 357 1.78 -25.17 29.11
N GLY A 358 0.66 -24.66 28.59
CA GLY A 358 -0.63 -24.83 29.23
C GLY A 358 -1.06 -26.28 29.34
N PHE A 359 -0.80 -27.08 28.31
CA PHE A 359 -1.01 -28.51 28.35
C PHE A 359 -0.17 -29.17 29.45
N GLY A 360 1.11 -28.79 29.54
CA GLY A 360 2.02 -29.30 30.57
C GLY A 360 1.61 -28.92 31.99
N VAL A 361 1.14 -27.68 32.22
CA VAL A 361 0.59 -27.24 33.51
C VAL A 361 -0.60 -28.09 33.93
N ILE A 362 -1.50 -28.42 32.99
CA ILE A 362 -2.69 -29.22 33.29
C ILE A 362 -2.36 -30.68 33.60
N HIS A 363 -1.44 -31.28 32.85
CA HIS A 363 -1.18 -32.73 32.92
C HIS A 363 -0.10 -33.11 33.92
N PHE A 364 0.98 -32.33 34.03
CA PHE A 364 2.14 -32.73 34.84
C PHE A 364 2.12 -32.16 36.26
N LEU A 365 1.58 -30.96 36.46
CA LEU A 365 1.59 -30.32 37.78
C LEU A 365 0.52 -30.87 38.75
N HIS A 366 -0.38 -31.76 38.29
CA HIS A 366 -1.43 -32.40 39.09
C HIS A 366 -2.16 -31.44 40.05
N LEU A 367 -2.35 -30.18 39.64
CA LEU A 367 -2.95 -29.16 40.48
C LEU A 367 -4.43 -29.50 40.68
N ARG A 368 -4.77 -29.93 41.89
CA ARG A 368 -6.17 -30.09 42.31
C ARG A 368 -6.78 -28.69 42.49
N LEU A 369 -7.96 -28.50 41.92
CA LEU A 369 -8.73 -27.27 42.02
C LEU A 369 -9.71 -27.42 43.20
N GLY A 370 -9.55 -26.57 44.21
CA GLY A 370 -10.44 -26.44 45.36
C GLY A 370 -11.28 -25.16 45.30
N SER A 371 -11.84 -24.77 46.44
CA SER A 371 -12.59 -23.51 46.56
C SER A 371 -11.66 -22.29 46.46
N TYR A 372 -12.17 -21.23 45.82
CA TYR A 372 -11.51 -19.94 45.74
C TYR A 372 -11.80 -19.10 47.00
N GLU A 373 -10.94 -18.11 47.28
CA GLU A 373 -11.13 -17.21 48.42
C GLU A 373 -12.29 -16.23 48.20
N PRO A 374 -13.20 -16.01 49.18
CA PRO A 374 -14.32 -15.08 49.03
C PRO A 374 -13.91 -13.64 48.72
N GLN A 375 -12.71 -13.23 49.14
CA GLN A 375 -12.16 -11.89 48.85
C GLN A 375 -12.05 -11.64 47.34
N LEU A 376 -11.86 -12.70 46.55
CA LEU A 376 -11.79 -12.62 45.10
C LEU A 376 -13.06 -11.99 44.52
N LEU A 377 -14.24 -12.25 45.12
CA LEU A 377 -15.53 -11.73 44.67
C LEU A 377 -15.67 -10.20 44.76
N ARG A 378 -14.79 -9.52 45.49
CA ARG A 378 -14.76 -8.05 45.57
C ARG A 378 -14.14 -7.39 44.35
N ILE A 379 -13.46 -8.15 43.50
CA ILE A 379 -12.83 -7.63 42.29
C ILE A 379 -13.91 -7.35 41.24
N PRO A 380 -14.05 -6.12 40.73
CA PRO A 380 -15.06 -5.79 39.73
C PRO A 380 -15.04 -6.76 38.55
N GLY A 381 -16.22 -7.21 38.07
CA GLY A 381 -16.32 -8.08 36.89
C GLY A 381 -16.02 -9.57 37.12
N ILE A 382 -15.39 -9.96 38.23
CA ILE A 382 -15.06 -11.38 38.50
C ILE A 382 -16.29 -12.28 38.61
N ILE A 383 -17.38 -11.78 39.21
CA ILE A 383 -18.65 -12.54 39.33
C ILE A 383 -19.21 -12.81 37.93
N GLY A 384 -19.13 -11.82 37.04
CA GLY A 384 -19.51 -11.98 35.64
C GLY A 384 -18.67 -13.04 34.95
N TYR A 385 -17.35 -13.01 35.13
CA TYR A 385 -16.42 -14.02 34.61
C TYR A 385 -16.72 -15.43 35.14
N ILE A 386 -16.91 -15.57 36.45
CA ILE A 386 -17.25 -16.85 37.10
C ILE A 386 -18.56 -17.39 36.55
N ASN A 387 -19.58 -16.55 36.39
CA ASN A 387 -20.87 -16.98 35.88
C ASN A 387 -20.88 -17.19 34.35
N GLY A 388 -19.77 -16.92 33.65
CA GLY A 388 -19.71 -16.95 32.19
C GLY A 388 -20.59 -15.89 31.53
N ASN A 389 -20.94 -14.83 32.27
CA ASN A 389 -21.71 -13.70 31.78
C ASN A 389 -20.76 -12.65 31.18
N PHE A 390 -20.77 -12.56 29.85
CA PHE A 390 -19.90 -11.65 29.10
C PHE A 390 -20.39 -10.19 29.06
N VAL A 391 -21.54 -9.85 29.65
CA VAL A 391 -22.09 -8.49 29.64
C VAL A 391 -21.07 -7.46 30.15
N PHE A 392 -20.33 -7.79 31.22
CA PHE A 392 -19.27 -6.92 31.72
C PHE A 392 -18.16 -6.68 30.68
N PHE A 393 -17.68 -7.73 30.01
CA PHE A 393 -16.63 -7.62 29.00
C PHE A 393 -17.10 -6.87 27.76
N ILE A 394 -18.36 -7.05 27.36
CA ILE A 394 -18.99 -6.29 26.27
C ILE A 394 -19.12 -4.81 26.64
N ALA A 395 -19.53 -4.50 27.87
CA ALA A 395 -19.62 -3.11 28.33
C ALA A 395 -18.23 -2.44 28.33
N VAL A 396 -17.20 -3.13 28.82
CA VAL A 396 -15.82 -2.63 28.77
C VAL A 396 -15.35 -2.47 27.32
N PHE A 397 -15.63 -3.43 26.43
CA PHE A 397 -15.32 -3.35 25.00
C PHE A 397 -15.92 -2.08 24.38
N LEU A 398 -17.22 -1.85 24.58
CA LEU A 398 -17.92 -0.69 24.03
C LEU A 398 -17.38 0.63 24.59
N LEU A 399 -17.09 0.69 25.89
CA LEU A 399 -16.53 1.87 26.53
C LEU A 399 -15.13 2.20 26.02
N VAL A 400 -14.26 1.20 25.85
CA VAL A 400 -12.91 1.39 25.28
C VAL A 400 -13.00 1.84 23.82
N LEU A 401 -13.88 1.25 23.03
CA LEU A 401 -14.10 1.63 21.64
C LEU A 401 -14.59 3.07 21.52
N LEU A 402 -15.57 3.47 22.35
CA LEU A 402 -16.07 4.84 22.41
C LEU A 402 -14.98 5.83 22.83
N SER A 403 -14.22 5.50 23.87
CA SER A 403 -13.14 6.37 24.38
C SER A 403 -12.06 6.59 23.33
N ASN A 404 -11.62 5.53 22.65
CA ASN A 404 -10.65 5.64 21.57
C ASN A 404 -11.19 6.43 20.38
N TYR A 405 -12.47 6.27 20.04
CA TYR A 405 -13.11 7.06 18.98
C TYR A 405 -13.14 8.56 19.30
N LEU A 406 -13.52 8.92 20.54
CA LEU A 406 -13.56 10.30 21.00
C LEU A 406 -12.15 10.94 21.04
N LEU A 407 -11.16 10.22 21.58
CA LEU A 407 -9.75 10.66 21.59
C LEU A 407 -9.20 10.84 20.17
N GLY A 408 -9.47 9.90 19.28
CA GLY A 408 -9.04 9.99 17.87
C GLY A 408 -9.63 11.22 17.17
N ARG A 409 -10.90 11.56 17.44
CA ARG A 409 -11.51 12.78 16.92
C ARG A 409 -10.89 14.05 17.50
N ALA A 410 -10.64 14.09 18.81
CA ALA A 410 -10.07 15.26 19.47
C ALA A 410 -8.65 15.57 18.93
N VAL A 411 -7.80 14.56 18.80
CA VAL A 411 -6.42 14.72 18.29
C VAL A 411 -6.41 15.17 16.82
N CYS A 412 -7.31 14.65 15.98
CA CYS A 412 -7.37 15.05 14.58
C CYS A 412 -8.07 16.40 14.33
N SER A 413 -8.70 16.99 15.35
CA SER A 413 -9.35 18.31 15.26
C SER A 413 -8.44 19.48 15.66
N ILE A 414 -7.26 19.17 16.22
CA ILE A 414 -6.17 20.10 16.54
C ILE A 414 -5.16 20.03 15.39
#